data_AF-A0A937FXM5-F1
#
_entry.id   AF-A0A937FXM5-F1
#
_cell.length_a   1.000
_cell.length_b   1.000
_cell.length_c   1.000
_cell.angle_alpha   90.00
_cell.angle_beta   90.00
_cell.angle_gamma   90.00
#
_symmetry.space_group_name_H-M   'P 1'
#
loop_
_entity.id
_entity.type
_entity.pdbx_description
1 polymer ?
#
loop_
_entity_poly.entity_id
_entity_poly.type
_entity_poly.pdbx_seq_one_letter_code
_entity_poly.pdbx_strand_id
1 'polypeptide(L)'
;MKTEKSTMREKLQGYMEKLTVDPFGIEAQINENITRFFEDQAARTDATHDDHFLVIKKQEQLKSWMVEKRKVLPLSVNTLVTCFAGSFYTPSLETRMIKGIADYINLFSAQNDVPEDQLKFIISLERSTPVLHAFHGDSLIRRVALQELIKHLK
;
A
#
# COMPACT_ATOMS: atom_id res chain seq x y z
N MET A 1 -40.12 -23.54 -0.87
CA MET A 1 -39.02 -22.55 -0.77
C MET A 1 -38.03 -23.06 0.27
N LYS A 2 -36.81 -23.43 -0.14
CA LYS A 2 -35.76 -23.87 0.80
C LYS A 2 -35.11 -22.61 1.37
N THR A 3 -35.36 -22.31 2.64
CA THR A 3 -34.59 -21.33 3.41
C THR A 3 -33.19 -21.87 3.60
N GLU A 4 -32.22 -21.37 2.82
CA GLU A 4 -30.81 -21.63 3.04
C GLU A 4 -30.43 -21.09 4.42
N LYS A 5 -30.15 -22.00 5.35
CA LYS A 5 -29.64 -21.66 6.67
C LYS A 5 -28.21 -21.16 6.46
N SER A 6 -28.04 -19.84 6.42
CA SER A 6 -26.73 -19.21 6.38
C SER A 6 -25.89 -19.79 7.53
N THR A 7 -24.76 -20.37 7.19
CA THR A 7 -23.92 -21.08 8.15
C THR A 7 -23.39 -20.11 9.20
N MET A 8 -23.10 -20.60 10.41
CA MET A 8 -22.56 -19.76 11.49
C MET A 8 -21.27 -19.03 11.05
N ARG A 9 -20.53 -19.62 10.10
CA ARG A 9 -19.37 -19.02 9.42
C ARG A 9 -19.73 -17.78 8.60
N GLU A 10 -20.81 -17.81 7.81
CA GLU A 10 -21.28 -16.65 7.04
C GLU A 10 -21.80 -15.52 7.95
N LYS A 11 -22.44 -15.89 9.06
CA LYS A 11 -22.89 -14.90 10.06
C LYS A 11 -21.73 -14.25 10.80
N LEU A 12 -20.69 -15.02 11.13
CA LEU A 12 -19.45 -14.52 11.72
C LEU A 12 -18.69 -13.65 10.72
N GLN A 13 -18.58 -14.08 9.46
CA GLN A 13 -17.94 -13.31 8.40
C GLN A 13 -18.65 -11.98 8.16
N GLY A 14 -19.99 -11.95 8.12
CA GLY A 14 -20.76 -10.70 8.03
C GLY A 14 -20.67 -9.82 9.28
N TYR A 15 -20.42 -10.39 10.46
CA TYR A 15 -20.15 -9.63 11.70
C TYR A 15 -18.73 -9.07 11.73
N MET A 16 -17.76 -9.82 11.20
CA MET A 16 -16.35 -9.45 11.08
C MET A 16 -16.09 -8.50 9.90
N GLU A 17 -16.99 -8.42 8.93
CA GLU A 17 -16.97 -7.38 7.89
C GLU A 17 -17.55 -6.05 8.41
N LYS A 18 -18.42 -6.09 9.43
CA LYS A 18 -19.00 -4.91 10.10
C LYS A 18 -18.15 -4.35 11.24
N LEU A 19 -17.36 -5.21 11.90
CA LEU A 19 -16.32 -4.81 12.84
C LEU A 19 -15.03 -4.66 12.04
N THR A 20 -14.43 -3.47 12.00
CA THR A 20 -13.10 -3.18 11.43
C THR A 20 -11.96 -3.91 12.17
N VAL A 21 -12.09 -5.21 12.38
CA VAL A 21 -11.13 -6.07 13.06
C VAL A 21 -10.46 -6.87 11.97
N ASP A 22 -9.21 -6.53 11.66
CA ASP A 22 -8.33 -7.33 10.81
C ASP A 22 -8.16 -8.73 11.42
N PRO A 23 -8.89 -9.74 10.94
CA PRO A 23 -9.01 -11.00 11.66
C PRO A 23 -7.82 -11.93 11.43
N PHE A 24 -6.89 -11.51 10.57
CA PHE A 24 -5.70 -12.27 10.20
C PHE A 24 -4.41 -11.49 10.46
N GLY A 25 -4.47 -10.28 11.03
CA GLY A 25 -3.30 -9.44 11.30
C GLY A 25 -2.54 -9.01 10.03
N ILE A 26 -3.17 -9.10 8.86
CA ILE A 26 -2.55 -8.78 7.56
C ILE A 26 -2.13 -7.32 7.51
N GLU A 27 -2.93 -6.42 8.06
CA GLU A 27 -2.63 -4.99 8.10
C GLU A 27 -1.46 -4.71 9.04
N ALA A 28 -1.46 -5.29 10.23
CA ALA A 28 -0.35 -5.18 11.17
C ALA A 28 0.94 -5.70 10.54
N GLN A 29 0.88 -6.84 9.85
CA GLN A 29 2.02 -7.44 9.16
C GLN A 29 2.52 -6.55 8.00
N ILE A 30 1.63 -5.98 7.18
CA ILE A 30 2.04 -5.08 6.09
C ILE A 30 2.67 -3.80 6.66
N ASN A 31 2.10 -3.24 7.73
CA ASN A 31 2.69 -2.08 8.41
C ASN A 31 4.10 -2.40 8.92
N GLU A 32 4.27 -3.54 9.59
CA GLU A 32 5.57 -3.99 10.08
C GLU A 32 6.58 -4.20 8.93
N ASN A 33 6.14 -4.80 7.83
CA ASN A 33 6.99 -5.02 6.65
C ASN A 33 7.45 -3.69 6.03
N ILE A 34 6.55 -2.72 5.89
CA ILE A 34 6.90 -1.39 5.38
C ILE A 34 7.86 -0.71 6.35
N THR A 35 7.57 -0.70 7.65
CA THR A 35 8.46 -0.10 8.65
C THR A 35 9.85 -0.72 8.60
N ARG A 36 9.96 -2.05 8.62
CA ARG A 36 11.23 -2.77 8.50
C ARG A 36 11.95 -2.43 7.20
N PHE A 37 11.23 -2.34 6.09
CA PHE A 37 11.81 -1.99 4.80
C PHE A 37 12.46 -0.58 4.84
N PHE A 38 11.79 0.41 5.43
CA PHE A 38 12.35 1.76 5.58
C PHE A 38 13.53 1.80 6.58
N GLU A 39 13.47 1.04 7.68
CA GLU A 39 14.58 0.89 8.62
C GLU A 39 15.81 0.27 7.96
N ASP A 40 15.62 -0.76 7.14
CA ASP A 40 16.69 -1.41 6.37
C ASP A 40 17.32 -0.46 5.35
N GLN A 41 16.52 0.39 4.68
CA GLN A 41 17.07 1.41 3.78
C GLN A 41 17.85 2.48 4.56
N ALA A 42 17.32 2.96 5.68
CA ALA A 42 17.98 3.95 6.53
C ALA A 42 19.33 3.46 7.07
N ALA A 43 19.39 2.20 7.51
CA ALA A 43 20.63 1.58 7.97
C ALA A 43 21.71 1.48 6.87
N ARG A 44 21.29 1.34 5.60
CA ARG A 44 22.22 1.25 4.45
C ARG A 44 22.74 2.61 4.00
N THR A 45 21.99 3.69 4.23
CA THR A 45 22.26 5.01 3.66
C THR A 45 22.79 6.02 4.68
N ASP A 46 22.94 5.62 5.94
CA ASP A 46 23.31 6.49 7.06
C ASP A 46 22.45 7.78 7.07
N ALA A 47 21.14 7.57 6.93
CA ALA A 47 20.14 8.63 6.98
C ALA A 47 19.08 8.31 8.02
N THR A 48 18.31 9.31 8.40
CA THR A 48 17.14 9.08 9.23
C THR A 48 16.04 8.42 8.38
N HIS A 49 15.17 7.64 9.00
CA HIS A 49 14.03 7.05 8.29
C HIS A 49 13.06 8.12 7.74
N ASP A 50 13.04 9.31 8.36
CA ASP A 50 12.26 10.47 7.91
C ASP A 50 12.78 11.06 6.58
N ASP A 51 14.02 10.74 6.19
CA ASP A 51 14.61 11.19 4.92
C ASP A 51 14.30 10.26 3.73
N HIS A 52 13.49 9.22 3.96
CA HIS A 52 13.13 8.22 2.97
C HIS A 52 11.65 8.32 2.60
N PHE A 53 11.36 8.21 1.30
CA PHE A 53 9.99 8.21 0.77
C PHE A 53 9.85 7.20 -0.36
N LEU A 54 8.82 6.38 -0.31
CA LEU A 54 8.45 5.50 -1.42
C LEU A 54 7.38 6.20 -2.27
N VAL A 55 7.73 6.53 -3.51
CA VAL A 55 6.82 7.14 -4.48
C VAL A 55 6.26 6.05 -5.39
N ILE A 56 4.94 6.04 -5.58
CA ILE A 56 4.23 5.12 -6.47
C ILE A 56 3.39 5.95 -7.45
N LYS A 57 3.49 5.65 -8.74
CA LYS A 57 2.68 6.25 -9.81
C LYS A 57 2.16 5.18 -10.75
N LYS A 58 0.97 5.41 -11.32
CA LYS A 58 0.44 4.62 -12.43
C LYS A 58 0.49 5.47 -13.70
N GLN A 59 1.35 5.10 -14.63
CA GLN A 59 1.32 5.65 -16.00
C GLN A 59 0.71 4.58 -16.91
N GLU A 60 1.38 4.22 -18.02
CA GLU A 60 1.05 3.00 -18.76
C GLU A 60 1.21 1.73 -17.91
N GLN A 61 2.17 1.76 -16.97
CA GLN A 61 2.45 0.70 -16.00
C GLN A 61 2.69 1.30 -14.62
N LEU A 62 2.59 0.47 -13.58
CA LEU A 62 2.96 0.87 -12.22
C LEU A 62 4.47 1.11 -12.15
N LYS A 63 4.87 2.26 -11.64
CA LYS A 63 6.25 2.63 -11.41
C LYS A 63 6.44 3.09 -9.98
N SER A 64 7.58 2.75 -9.41
CA SER A 64 7.93 3.09 -8.04
C SER A 64 9.36 3.61 -7.94
N TRP A 65 9.59 4.50 -6.98
CA TRP A 65 10.92 5.05 -6.69
C TRP A 65 11.11 5.19 -5.19
N MET A 66 12.32 4.91 -4.72
CA MET A 66 12.77 5.33 -3.40
C MET A 66 13.43 6.69 -3.52
N VAL A 67 13.00 7.64 -2.70
CA VAL A 67 13.64 8.95 -2.57
C VAL A 67 14.43 8.93 -1.26
N GLU A 68 15.73 9.20 -1.36
CA GLU A 68 16.68 9.16 -0.23
C GLU A 68 17.43 10.49 -0.20
N LYS A 69 17.16 11.34 0.80
CA LYS A 69 17.70 12.71 0.86
C LYS A 69 17.42 13.52 -0.42
N ARG A 70 18.34 13.48 -1.39
CA ARG A 70 18.25 14.17 -2.71
C ARG A 70 18.40 13.23 -3.90
N LYS A 71 18.42 11.92 -3.68
CA LYS A 71 18.53 10.90 -4.73
C LYS A 71 17.17 10.28 -4.96
N VAL A 72 16.86 10.01 -6.23
CA VAL A 72 15.66 9.27 -6.65
C VAL A 72 16.13 7.99 -7.31
N LEU A 73 15.84 6.86 -6.68
CA LEU A 73 16.25 5.54 -7.14
C LEU A 73 15.03 4.77 -7.65
N PRO A 74 15.03 4.27 -8.90
CA PRO A 74 13.94 3.44 -9.39
C PRO A 74 13.85 2.16 -8.54
N LEU A 75 12.63 1.84 -8.12
CA LEU A 75 12.36 0.65 -7.33
C LEU A 75 11.75 -0.43 -8.23
N SER A 76 12.36 -1.61 -8.25
CA SER A 76 11.84 -2.75 -9.03
C SER A 76 10.49 -3.21 -8.49
N VAL A 77 9.68 -3.83 -9.34
CA VAL A 77 8.39 -4.43 -8.95
C VAL A 77 8.56 -5.44 -7.81
N ASN A 78 9.57 -6.32 -7.90
CA ASN A 78 9.89 -7.28 -6.85
C ASN A 78 10.21 -6.61 -5.50
N THR A 79 10.97 -5.51 -5.53
CA THR A 79 11.29 -4.75 -4.32
C THR A 79 10.05 -4.04 -3.76
N LEU A 80 9.18 -3.51 -4.63
CA LEU A 80 7.90 -2.92 -4.22
C LEU A 80 7.04 -3.97 -3.49
N VAL A 81 6.90 -5.16 -4.07
CA VAL A 81 6.18 -6.28 -3.46
C VAL A 81 6.79 -6.67 -2.12
N THR A 82 8.12 -6.76 -2.05
CA THR A 82 8.86 -7.07 -0.81
C THR A 82 8.61 -6.03 0.28
N CYS A 83 8.46 -4.76 -0.06
CA CYS A 83 8.14 -3.70 0.92
C CYS A 83 6.81 -3.99 1.66
N PHE A 84 5.79 -4.48 0.97
CA PHE A 84 4.50 -4.79 1.59
C PHE A 84 4.42 -6.22 2.14
N ALA A 85 4.98 -7.21 1.44
CA ALA A 85 4.85 -8.63 1.77
C ALA A 85 6.01 -9.21 2.59
N GLY A 86 7.09 -8.45 2.79
CA GLY A 86 8.32 -8.92 3.42
C GLY A 86 9.04 -9.96 2.53
N SER A 87 9.70 -10.92 3.17
CA SER A 87 10.47 -11.97 2.48
C SER A 87 9.61 -13.01 1.74
N PHE A 88 8.29 -12.95 1.87
CA PHE A 88 7.37 -13.85 1.17
C PHE A 88 7.10 -13.34 -0.24
N TYR A 89 7.92 -13.75 -1.20
CA TYR A 89 7.74 -13.42 -2.61
C TYR A 89 7.29 -14.63 -3.42
N THR A 90 6.23 -14.47 -4.21
CA THR A 90 5.85 -15.40 -5.28
C THR A 90 5.37 -14.61 -6.52
N PRO A 91 5.53 -15.14 -7.75
CA PRO A 91 5.04 -14.47 -8.96
C PRO A 91 3.52 -14.19 -8.96
N SER A 92 2.74 -15.07 -8.34
CA SER A 92 1.29 -14.87 -8.18
C SER A 92 0.97 -13.73 -7.21
N LEU A 93 1.73 -13.63 -6.11
CA LEU A 93 1.61 -12.51 -5.18
C LEU A 93 1.99 -11.20 -5.85
N GLU A 94 3.10 -11.16 -6.60
CA GLU A 94 3.51 -9.98 -7.35
C GLU A 94 2.39 -9.49 -8.26
N THR A 95 1.86 -10.37 -9.10
CA THR A 95 0.78 -10.01 -10.03
C THR A 95 -0.45 -9.47 -9.30
N ARG A 96 -0.86 -10.14 -8.21
CA ARG A 96 -2.01 -9.71 -7.40
C ARG A 96 -1.79 -8.35 -6.75
N MET A 97 -0.61 -8.12 -6.18
CA MET A 97 -0.28 -6.88 -5.50
C MET A 97 -0.18 -5.71 -6.48
N ILE A 98 0.47 -5.91 -7.62
CA ILE A 98 0.57 -4.85 -8.64
C ILE A 98 -0.79 -4.50 -9.20
N LYS A 99 -1.63 -5.50 -9.47
CA LYS A 99 -3.03 -5.27 -9.83
C LYS A 99 -3.78 -4.52 -8.72
N GLY A 100 -3.65 -4.95 -7.47
CA GLY A 100 -4.30 -4.32 -6.32
C GLY A 100 -3.93 -2.85 -6.14
N ILE A 101 -2.64 -2.52 -6.25
CA ILE A 101 -2.16 -1.13 -6.20
C ILE A 101 -2.74 -0.34 -7.38
N ALA A 102 -2.71 -0.89 -8.59
CA ALA A 102 -3.26 -0.22 -9.77
C ALA A 102 -4.77 0.01 -9.65
N ASP A 103 -5.53 -0.99 -9.22
CA ASP A 103 -6.98 -0.90 -9.01
C ASP A 103 -7.32 0.16 -7.96
N TYR A 104 -6.53 0.24 -6.88
CA TYR A 104 -6.69 1.29 -5.88
C TYR A 104 -6.42 2.69 -6.46
N ILE A 105 -5.38 2.86 -7.28
CA ILE A 105 -5.09 4.15 -7.93
C ILE A 105 -6.25 4.57 -8.83
N ASN A 106 -6.83 3.65 -9.60
CA ASN A 106 -7.97 3.93 -10.49
C ASN A 106 -9.22 4.33 -9.69
N LEU A 107 -9.47 3.60 -8.59
CA LEU A 107 -10.57 3.92 -7.69
C LEU A 107 -10.40 5.32 -7.09
N PHE A 108 -9.20 5.63 -6.60
CA PHE A 108 -8.89 6.93 -6.02
C PHE A 108 -9.00 8.06 -7.06
N SER A 109 -8.52 7.82 -8.28
CA SER A 109 -8.66 8.71 -9.43
C SER A 109 -10.12 9.04 -9.69
N ALA A 110 -10.97 8.02 -9.84
CA ALA A 110 -12.40 8.21 -10.08
C ALA A 110 -13.12 8.94 -8.93
N GLN A 111 -12.74 8.67 -7.67
CA GLN A 111 -13.37 9.30 -6.51
C GLN A 111 -13.01 10.78 -6.33
N ASN A 112 -11.84 11.20 -6.83
CA ASN A 112 -11.33 12.57 -6.63
C ASN A 112 -11.30 13.38 -7.94
N ASP A 113 -11.78 12.81 -9.05
CA ASP A 113 -11.77 13.44 -10.38
C ASP A 113 -10.37 13.92 -10.82
N VAL A 114 -9.35 13.10 -10.56
CA VAL A 114 -7.96 13.37 -10.93
C VAL A 114 -7.47 12.30 -11.89
N PRO A 115 -6.90 12.64 -13.06
CA PRO A 115 -6.33 11.66 -13.99
C PRO A 115 -5.28 10.76 -13.32
N GLU A 116 -5.35 9.45 -13.58
CA GLU A 116 -4.47 8.44 -12.98
C GLU A 116 -2.98 8.72 -13.19
N ASP A 117 -2.62 9.25 -14.37
CA ASP A 117 -1.26 9.59 -14.78
C ASP A 117 -0.69 10.83 -14.07
N GLN A 118 -1.56 11.62 -13.45
CA GLN A 118 -1.22 12.81 -12.66
C GLN A 118 -1.24 12.55 -11.16
N LEU A 119 -1.67 11.35 -10.73
CA LEU A 119 -1.62 10.93 -9.34
C LEU A 119 -0.25 10.42 -8.93
N LYS A 120 0.12 10.77 -7.70
CA LYS A 120 1.33 10.31 -7.03
C LYS A 120 0.98 9.91 -5.61
N PHE A 121 1.27 8.67 -5.25
CA PHE A 121 1.19 8.21 -3.88
C PHE A 121 2.58 8.21 -3.26
N ILE A 122 2.70 8.75 -2.05
CA ILE A 122 3.94 8.76 -1.28
C ILE A 122 3.71 8.02 0.02
N ILE A 123 4.52 7.01 0.29
CA ILE A 123 4.60 6.33 1.58
C ILE A 123 5.83 6.86 2.31
N SER A 124 5.64 7.27 3.56
CA SER A 124 6.71 7.68 4.48
C SER A 124 6.47 7.09 5.86
N LEU A 125 7.50 7.07 6.70
CA LEU A 125 7.31 6.83 8.12
C LEU A 125 7.09 8.16 8.83
N GLU A 126 6.01 8.27 9.59
CA GLU A 126 5.80 9.36 10.55
C GLU A 126 5.78 8.74 11.95
N ARG A 127 6.78 9.06 12.78
CA ARG A 127 6.94 8.43 14.11
C ARG A 127 6.89 6.90 14.03
N SER A 128 7.67 6.34 13.10
CA SER A 128 7.77 4.89 12.82
C SER A 128 6.48 4.21 12.32
N THR A 129 5.44 4.98 11.98
CA THR A 129 4.19 4.46 11.42
C THR A 129 4.11 4.79 9.93
N PRO A 130 3.85 3.81 9.04
CA PRO A 130 3.64 4.08 7.62
C PRO A 130 2.44 4.99 7.38
N VAL A 131 2.65 6.01 6.55
CA VAL A 131 1.61 6.97 6.16
C VAL A 131 1.59 7.07 4.64
N LEU A 132 0.40 6.99 4.07
CA LEU A 132 0.16 7.15 2.65
C LEU A 132 -0.39 8.55 2.37
N HIS A 133 0.27 9.29 1.49
CA HIS A 133 -0.15 10.62 1.05
C HIS A 133 -0.47 10.59 -0.44
N ALA A 134 -1.61 11.14 -0.84
CA ALA A 134 -2.03 11.25 -2.22
C ALA A 134 -1.78 12.68 -2.74
N PHE A 135 -1.12 12.80 -3.88
CA PHE A 135 -0.78 14.06 -4.51
C PHE A 135 -1.29 14.12 -5.95
N HIS A 136 -1.67 15.33 -6.37
CA HIS A 136 -1.87 15.72 -7.77
C HIS A 136 -0.76 16.68 -8.17
N GLY A 137 0.17 16.22 -9.01
CA GLY A 137 1.42 16.95 -9.25
C GLY A 137 2.22 17.15 -7.95
N ASP A 138 2.32 18.41 -7.50
CA ASP A 138 2.99 18.81 -6.26
C ASP A 138 2.02 19.19 -5.14
N SER A 139 0.71 19.18 -5.41
CA SER A 139 -0.32 19.51 -4.42
C SER A 139 -0.76 18.26 -3.66
N LEU A 140 -0.72 18.30 -2.33
CA LEU A 140 -1.30 17.27 -1.49
C LEU A 140 -2.82 17.31 -1.64
N ILE A 141 -3.42 16.19 -2.05
CA ILE A 141 -4.88 16.00 -2.06
C ILE A 141 -5.32 15.70 -0.63
N ARG A 142 -4.81 14.60 -0.06
CA ARG A 142 -5.06 14.19 1.32
C ARG A 142 -4.08 13.15 1.81
N ARG A 143 -3.99 13.03 3.13
CA ARG A 143 -3.50 11.82 3.81
C ARG A 143 -4.55 10.72 3.68
N VAL A 144 -4.10 9.52 3.34
CA VAL A 144 -4.92 8.32 3.14
C VAL A 144 -4.59 7.31 4.23
N ALA A 145 -5.60 6.64 4.78
CA ALA A 145 -5.33 5.50 5.66
C ALA A 145 -4.71 4.37 4.83
N LEU A 146 -3.54 3.85 5.22
CA LEU A 146 -2.88 2.77 4.49
C LEU A 146 -3.78 1.53 4.34
N GLN A 147 -4.69 1.33 5.30
CA GLN A 147 -5.80 0.37 5.24
C GLN A 147 -6.61 0.41 3.93
N GLU A 148 -6.85 1.60 3.38
CA GLU A 148 -7.59 1.76 2.12
C GLU A 148 -6.86 1.04 1.00
N LEU A 149 -5.54 1.23 0.87
CA LEU A 149 -4.71 0.53 -0.11
C LEU A 149 -4.66 -0.98 0.19
N ILE A 150 -4.42 -1.37 1.45
CA ILE A 150 -4.26 -2.77 1.88
C ILE A 150 -5.49 -3.63 1.52
N LYS A 151 -6.69 -3.07 1.57
CA LYS A 151 -7.92 -3.78 1.16
C LYS A 151 -7.89 -4.27 -0.28
N HIS A 152 -7.16 -3.60 -1.16
CA HIS A 152 -7.01 -3.98 -2.57
C HIS A 152 -5.85 -4.97 -2.81
N LEU A 153 -5.02 -5.26 -1.81
CA LEU A 153 -3.87 -6.17 -1.94
C LEU A 153 -4.23 -7.64 -1.64
N LYS A 154 -5.49 -7.92 -1.24
CA LYS A 154 -5.98 -9.24 -0.83
C LYS A 154 -6.25 -10.17 -2.01
#